data_AF-A0A0A2CFT7-F1
#
_entry.id   AF-A0A0A2CFT7-F1
#
_cell.length_a   1.000
_cell.length_b   1.000
_cell.length_c   1.000
_cell.angle_alpha   90.00
_cell.angle_beta   90.00
_cell.angle_gamma   90.00
#
_symmetry.space_group_name_H-M   'P 1'
#
loop_
_entity.id
_entity.type
_entity.pdbx_description
1 polymer ?
#
loop_
_entity_poly.entity_id
_entity_poly.type
_entity_poly.pdbx_seq_one_letter_code
_entity_poly.pdbx_strand_id
1 'polypeptide(L)'
;MPSLLRWLPVSFLAAFSVLPIALANEPGLSPKEVVRRYSNTVACQIYGSTPGYQQYATVELEPVHSQYPSGVWLVGWTGDLGCMGGNGTQGLQINLVSQNGFSNRTVSPVVIDSRPMPDLVMNGLRDLSFKDGVVTIRGTTGRANFGTFQEVTARYRWNGMWTGGGQPRFERLP
;
A
#
# COMPACT_ATOMS: atom_id res chain seq x y z
N MET A 1 54.56 42.05 17.88
CA MET A 1 53.51 42.18 16.84
C MET A 1 53.18 40.79 16.32
N PRO A 2 51.91 40.36 16.34
CA PRO A 2 51.55 38.95 16.44
C PRO A 2 51.18 38.32 15.10
N SER A 3 51.48 37.03 15.00
CA SER A 3 51.05 36.09 13.96
C SER A 3 49.54 35.91 13.99
N LEU A 4 48.88 36.12 12.84
CA LEU A 4 47.45 35.90 12.65
C LEU A 4 47.09 34.40 12.78
N LEU A 5 46.43 34.06 13.88
CA LEU A 5 45.71 32.81 14.05
C LEU A 5 44.44 32.88 13.19
N ARG A 6 44.43 32.23 12.01
CA ARG A 6 43.23 32.06 11.19
C ARG A 6 42.32 31.04 11.87
N TRP A 7 41.25 31.52 12.48
CA TRP A 7 40.11 30.70 12.86
C TRP A 7 39.32 30.36 11.59
N LEU A 8 39.31 29.10 11.18
CA LEU A 8 38.34 28.58 10.22
C LEU A 8 37.01 28.39 10.95
N PRO A 9 35.90 29.03 10.56
CA PRO A 9 34.59 28.54 10.97
C PRO A 9 34.35 27.25 10.19
N VAL A 10 34.38 26.12 10.90
CA VAL A 10 33.84 24.85 10.41
C VAL A 10 32.36 25.10 10.15
N SER A 11 32.02 25.41 8.90
CA SER A 11 30.63 25.42 8.45
C SER A 11 30.17 23.97 8.41
N PHE A 12 29.63 23.50 9.53
CA PHE A 12 28.77 22.33 9.57
C PHE A 12 27.54 22.68 8.74
N LEU A 13 27.60 22.38 7.44
CA LEU A 13 26.42 22.18 6.62
C LEU A 13 25.69 20.98 7.22
N ALA A 14 24.84 21.24 8.21
CA ALA A 14 23.75 20.35 8.56
C ALA A 14 22.85 20.29 7.32
N ALA A 15 23.18 19.36 6.41
CA ALA A 15 22.25 18.86 5.43
C ALA A 15 21.14 18.15 6.22
N PHE A 16 20.20 18.95 6.73
CA PHE A 16 18.96 18.43 7.27
C PHE A 16 18.31 17.65 6.13
N SER A 17 18.23 16.35 6.36
CA SER A 17 17.54 15.35 5.55
C SER A 17 16.06 15.72 5.40
N VAL A 18 15.74 16.61 4.45
CA VAL A 18 14.35 16.89 4.02
C VAL A 18 13.84 15.83 3.04
N LEU A 19 14.64 14.79 2.78
CA LEU A 19 14.44 13.78 1.74
C LEU A 19 13.18 12.89 1.87
N PRO A 20 12.59 12.59 3.04
CA PRO A 20 11.45 11.67 3.05
C PRO A 20 10.09 12.31 2.73
N ILE A 21 9.92 13.63 2.90
CA ILE A 21 8.59 14.26 2.77
C ILE A 21 8.28 14.62 1.31
N ALA A 22 9.29 15.05 0.53
CA ALA A 22 9.10 15.44 -0.87
C ALA A 22 8.73 14.25 -1.79
N LEU A 23 9.20 13.03 -1.46
CA LEU A 23 8.91 11.80 -2.21
C LEU A 23 7.46 11.31 -2.06
N ALA A 24 6.72 11.74 -1.03
CA ALA A 24 5.33 11.29 -0.83
C ALA A 24 4.33 12.00 -1.75
N ASN A 25 4.69 13.17 -2.31
CA ASN A 25 3.78 14.04 -3.06
C ASN A 25 4.23 14.30 -4.50
N GLU A 26 5.10 13.46 -5.06
CA GLU A 26 5.41 13.54 -6.49
C GLU A 26 4.12 13.39 -7.31
N PRO A 27 3.82 14.29 -8.26
CA PRO A 27 2.63 14.18 -9.10
C PRO A 27 2.79 13.06 -10.12
N GLY A 28 1.68 12.42 -10.52
CA GLY A 28 1.67 11.44 -11.59
C GLY A 28 1.93 9.98 -11.19
N LEU A 29 1.94 9.67 -9.90
CA LEU A 29 2.13 8.30 -9.44
C LEU A 29 0.87 7.46 -9.65
N SER A 30 1.07 6.19 -10.01
CA SER A 30 -0.04 5.22 -10.03
C SER A 30 -0.44 4.81 -8.60
N PRO A 31 -1.68 4.34 -8.37
CA PRO A 31 -2.11 3.82 -7.08
C PRO A 31 -1.16 2.74 -6.52
N LYS A 32 -0.67 1.86 -7.41
CA LYS A 32 0.31 0.81 -7.07
C LYS A 32 1.64 1.39 -6.58
N GLU A 33 2.14 2.44 -7.22
CA GLU A 33 3.41 3.07 -6.85
C GLU A 33 3.29 3.83 -5.53
N VAL A 34 2.16 4.49 -5.29
CA VAL A 34 1.87 5.13 -4.00
C VAL A 34 1.88 4.10 -2.87
N VAL A 35 1.23 2.95 -3.06
CA VAL A 35 1.22 1.89 -2.04
C VAL A 35 2.57 1.22 -1.88
N ARG A 36 3.37 1.09 -2.96
CA ARG A 36 4.75 0.62 -2.87
C ARG A 36 5.62 1.54 -2.01
N ARG A 37 5.46 2.87 -2.12
CA ARG A 37 6.19 3.82 -1.27
C ARG A 37 5.70 3.78 0.17
N TYR A 38 4.38 3.72 0.35
CA TYR A 38 3.75 3.56 1.66
C TYR A 38 4.25 2.29 2.37
N SER A 39 4.19 1.13 1.71
CA SER A 39 4.63 -0.15 2.27
C SER A 39 6.11 -0.12 2.65
N ASN A 40 6.99 0.45 1.83
CA ASN A 40 8.41 0.62 2.16
C ASN A 40 8.63 1.47 3.43
N THR A 41 7.66 2.29 3.81
CA THR A 41 7.72 3.14 5.01
C THR A 41 7.17 2.42 6.24
N VAL A 42 6.10 1.62 6.08
CA VAL A 42 5.39 0.99 7.21
C VAL A 42 5.78 -0.45 7.47
N ALA A 43 6.37 -1.14 6.50
CA ALA A 43 6.78 -2.54 6.61
C ALA A 43 8.22 -2.66 7.13
N CYS A 44 8.46 -3.69 7.91
CA CYS A 44 9.81 -4.06 8.36
C CYS A 44 10.51 -4.91 7.30
N GLN A 45 9.74 -5.78 6.65
CA GLN A 45 10.22 -6.64 5.58
C GLN A 45 9.19 -6.68 4.46
N ILE A 46 9.69 -6.48 3.25
CA ILE A 46 8.96 -6.62 2.01
C ILE A 46 9.66 -7.74 1.26
N TYR A 47 8.95 -8.85 1.10
CA TYR A 47 9.50 -9.99 0.40
C TYR A 47 9.44 -9.69 -1.10
N GLY A 48 10.58 -9.82 -1.78
CA GLY A 48 10.67 -9.60 -3.22
C GLY A 48 9.83 -10.61 -4.00
N SER A 49 9.72 -10.37 -5.31
CA SER A 49 8.95 -11.19 -6.26
C SER A 49 9.25 -12.69 -6.11
N THR A 50 8.35 -13.40 -5.43
CA THR A 50 8.37 -14.86 -5.37
C THR A 50 7.72 -15.38 -6.67
N PRO A 51 8.32 -16.34 -7.39
CA PRO A 51 7.73 -16.87 -8.62
C PRO A 51 6.29 -17.35 -8.41
N GLY A 52 5.38 -16.87 -9.25
CA GLY A 52 3.94 -17.18 -9.15
C GLY A 52 3.14 -16.35 -8.13
N TYR A 53 3.78 -15.36 -7.47
CA TYR A 53 3.11 -14.45 -6.55
C TYR A 53 3.29 -12.99 -6.98
N GLN A 54 2.23 -12.21 -6.84
CA GLN A 54 2.26 -10.77 -7.10
C GLN A 54 2.64 -10.03 -5.83
N GLN A 55 3.77 -9.32 -5.87
CA GLN A 55 4.16 -8.50 -4.72
C GLN A 55 3.24 -7.29 -4.52
N TYR A 56 2.66 -6.78 -5.61
CA TYR A 56 1.68 -5.70 -5.61
C TYR A 56 0.64 -5.95 -6.71
N ALA A 57 -0.64 -6.02 -6.36
CA ALA A 57 -1.77 -6.12 -7.29
C ALA A 57 -2.73 -4.96 -7.07
N THR A 58 -3.40 -4.50 -8.13
CA THR A 58 -4.29 -3.33 -8.06
C THR A 58 -5.54 -3.58 -8.86
N VAL A 59 -6.69 -3.20 -8.29
CA VAL A 59 -7.98 -3.20 -8.97
C VAL A 59 -8.65 -1.84 -8.81
N GLU A 60 -9.34 -1.40 -9.85
CA GLU A 60 -10.19 -0.21 -9.82
C GLU A 60 -11.56 -0.61 -9.28
N LEU A 61 -12.00 0.05 -8.21
CA LEU A 61 -13.30 -0.17 -7.58
C LEU A 61 -14.34 0.82 -8.08
N GLU A 62 -13.92 2.07 -8.26
CA GLU A 62 -14.74 3.15 -8.80
C GLU A 62 -13.93 3.87 -9.89
N PRO A 63 -14.44 3.91 -11.13
CA PRO A 63 -13.70 4.49 -12.22
C PRO A 63 -13.61 6.01 -12.11
N VAL A 64 -12.53 6.57 -12.65
CA VAL A 64 -12.38 8.02 -12.76
C VAL A 64 -13.42 8.56 -13.74
N HIS A 65 -14.33 9.41 -13.24
CA HIS A 65 -15.35 10.04 -14.09
C HIS A 65 -14.84 11.38 -14.65
N SER A 66 -15.29 11.74 -15.86
CA SER A 66 -14.90 13.01 -16.49
C SER A 66 -15.44 14.25 -15.76
N GLN A 67 -16.58 14.11 -15.07
CA GLN A 67 -17.24 15.20 -14.33
C GLN A 67 -16.69 15.36 -12.90
N TYR A 68 -16.21 14.27 -12.31
CA TYR A 68 -15.55 14.25 -11.01
C TYR A 68 -14.34 13.33 -11.16
N PRO A 69 -13.10 13.86 -11.34
CA PRO A 69 -11.90 13.06 -11.45
C PRO A 69 -11.54 12.50 -10.07
N SER A 70 -12.41 11.62 -9.60
CA SER A 70 -12.29 10.85 -8.38
C SER A 70 -12.29 9.38 -8.77
N GLY A 71 -11.22 8.69 -8.43
CA GLY A 71 -11.11 7.25 -8.63
C GLY A 71 -10.78 6.57 -7.31
N VAL A 72 -11.18 5.31 -7.20
CA VAL A 72 -10.89 4.48 -6.04
C VAL A 72 -10.29 3.18 -6.50
N TRP A 73 -9.16 2.83 -5.89
CA TRP A 73 -8.45 1.59 -6.16
C TRP A 73 -8.21 0.83 -4.88
N LEU A 74 -8.23 -0.49 -4.99
CA LEU A 74 -7.73 -1.39 -3.98
C LEU A 74 -6.37 -1.89 -4.41
N VAL A 75 -5.38 -1.81 -3.53
CA VAL A 75 -4.04 -2.33 -3.78
C VAL A 75 -3.69 -3.36 -2.73
N GLY A 76 -3.41 -4.58 -3.15
CA GLY A 76 -2.91 -5.64 -2.29
C GLY A 76 -1.40 -5.82 -2.43
N TRP A 77 -0.73 -6.14 -1.33
CA TRP A 77 0.72 -6.42 -1.28
C TRP A 77 1.05 -7.37 -0.13
N THR A 78 2.24 -7.99 -0.14
CA THR A 78 2.64 -8.89 0.95
C THR A 78 3.84 -8.36 1.72
N GLY A 79 3.81 -8.46 3.05
CA GLY A 79 4.93 -8.02 3.88
C GLY A 79 4.66 -8.20 5.36
N ASP A 80 5.65 -7.82 6.16
CA ASP A 80 5.62 -7.86 7.62
C ASP A 80 5.54 -6.44 8.19
N LEU A 81 4.51 -6.16 8.99
CA LEU A 81 4.28 -4.89 9.69
C LEU A 81 4.82 -4.89 11.15
N GLY A 82 5.42 -5.99 11.62
CA GLY A 82 5.75 -6.26 13.03
C GLY A 82 6.96 -5.54 13.64
N CYS A 83 7.20 -4.25 13.38
CA CYS A 83 8.51 -3.60 13.61
C CYS A 83 8.87 -3.33 15.08
N MET A 84 8.11 -3.90 16.02
CA MET A 84 8.31 -3.80 17.46
C MET A 84 8.21 -5.20 18.10
N GLY A 85 8.94 -6.18 17.55
CA GLY A 85 9.06 -7.53 18.13
C GLY A 85 8.05 -8.56 17.63
N GLY A 86 7.43 -8.34 16.46
CA GLY A 86 6.53 -9.29 15.81
C GLY A 86 7.26 -10.43 15.11
N ASN A 87 6.61 -11.60 15.04
CA ASN A 87 7.17 -12.92 14.75
C ASN A 87 7.56 -13.18 13.26
N GLY A 88 8.06 -12.17 12.51
CA GLY A 88 8.53 -12.34 11.13
C GLY A 88 7.47 -12.91 10.17
N THR A 89 6.19 -12.63 10.42
CA THR A 89 5.10 -13.34 9.73
C THR A 89 4.61 -12.53 8.55
N GLN A 90 4.98 -12.98 7.34
CA GLN A 90 4.49 -12.45 6.08
C GLN A 90 2.96 -12.59 5.99
N GLY A 91 2.28 -11.47 5.75
CA GLY A 91 0.82 -11.44 5.54
C GLY A 91 0.43 -10.60 4.33
N LEU A 92 -0.73 -10.90 3.77
CA LEU A 92 -1.40 -10.05 2.78
C LEU A 92 -1.92 -8.78 3.46
N GLN A 93 -1.49 -7.64 2.93
CA GLN A 93 -1.90 -6.30 3.30
C GLN A 93 -2.74 -5.70 2.17
N ILE A 94 -3.76 -4.94 2.53
CA ILE A 94 -4.66 -4.28 1.58
C ILE A 94 -4.75 -2.79 1.93
N ASN A 95 -4.60 -1.94 0.91
CA ASN A 95 -4.74 -0.50 1.04
C ASN A 95 -5.84 0.00 0.09
N LEU A 96 -6.69 0.88 0.61
CA LEU A 96 -7.62 1.64 -0.23
C LEU A 96 -6.95 2.96 -0.61
N VAL A 97 -6.92 3.23 -1.90
CA VAL A 97 -6.28 4.41 -2.47
C VAL A 97 -7.35 5.21 -3.20
N SER A 98 -7.39 6.52 -2.97
CA SER A 98 -8.32 7.41 -3.64
C SER A 98 -7.58 8.59 -4.22
N GLN A 99 -8.03 9.03 -5.39
CA GLN A 99 -7.68 10.33 -5.94
C GLN A 99 -8.94 11.18 -5.91
N ASN A 100 -8.81 12.45 -5.52
CA ASN A 100 -9.89 13.43 -5.60
C ASN A 100 -9.37 14.69 -6.29
N GLY A 101 -10.02 15.09 -7.37
CA GLY A 101 -9.72 16.35 -8.06
C GLY A 101 -8.50 16.28 -8.99
N PHE A 102 -8.61 17.02 -10.10
CA PHE A 102 -7.60 17.22 -11.15
C PHE A 102 -7.04 15.96 -11.84
N SER A 103 -6.39 16.16 -12.98
CA SER A 103 -5.83 15.07 -13.81
C SER A 103 -4.86 14.20 -13.02
N ASN A 104 -4.87 12.88 -13.29
CA ASN A 104 -3.86 11.92 -12.83
C ASN A 104 -2.40 12.31 -13.16
N ARG A 105 -2.17 13.28 -14.05
CA ARG A 105 -0.83 13.82 -14.35
C ARG A 105 -0.35 14.85 -13.34
N THR A 106 -1.27 15.49 -12.61
CA THR A 106 -0.99 16.66 -11.77
C THR A 106 -1.11 16.34 -10.29
N VAL A 107 -1.90 15.32 -9.94
CA VAL A 107 -2.13 14.89 -8.55
C VAL A 107 -2.01 13.38 -8.48
N SER A 108 -1.20 12.89 -7.55
CA SER A 108 -1.10 11.47 -7.24
C SER A 108 -2.25 11.04 -6.32
N PRO A 109 -2.74 9.80 -6.44
CA PRO A 109 -3.70 9.24 -5.51
C PRO A 109 -3.08 9.11 -4.12
N VAL A 110 -3.90 9.04 -3.07
CA VAL A 110 -3.45 8.94 -1.68
C VAL A 110 -4.04 7.70 -1.01
N VAL A 111 -3.28 7.11 -0.08
CA VAL A 111 -3.80 6.02 0.76
C VAL A 111 -4.79 6.59 1.76
N ILE A 112 -6.05 6.15 1.70
CA ILE A 112 -7.15 6.62 2.57
C ILE A 112 -7.63 5.58 3.58
N ASP A 113 -7.21 4.32 3.43
CA ASP A 113 -7.37 3.27 4.45
C ASP A 113 -6.28 2.20 4.27
N SER A 114 -5.86 1.62 5.38
CA SER A 114 -4.92 0.51 5.47
C SER A 114 -5.42 -0.61 6.38
N ARG A 115 -6.71 -0.59 6.75
CA ARG A 115 -7.29 -1.63 7.59
C ARG A 115 -7.33 -2.97 6.86
N PRO A 116 -7.06 -4.07 7.57
CA PRO A 116 -7.16 -5.41 7.00
C PRO A 116 -8.60 -5.71 6.58
N MET A 117 -8.75 -6.53 5.54
CA MET A 117 -10.07 -7.07 5.21
C MET A 117 -10.53 -8.05 6.29
N PRO A 118 -11.83 -8.07 6.65
CA PRO A 118 -12.37 -8.97 7.67
C PRO A 118 -12.06 -10.43 7.35
N ASP A 119 -11.52 -11.16 8.33
CA ASP A 119 -11.15 -12.59 8.22
C ASP A 119 -10.20 -12.97 7.06
N LEU A 120 -9.46 -12.01 6.51
CA LEU A 120 -8.48 -12.30 5.47
C LEU A 120 -7.21 -12.89 6.08
N VAL A 121 -7.05 -14.21 5.98
CA VAL A 121 -5.84 -14.91 6.40
C VAL A 121 -5.14 -15.46 5.16
N MET A 122 -4.11 -14.77 4.67
CA MET A 122 -3.28 -15.18 3.53
C MET A 122 -1.84 -14.72 3.72
N ASN A 123 -0.90 -15.55 3.24
CA ASN A 123 0.54 -15.26 3.29
C ASN A 123 1.10 -14.87 1.92
N GLY A 124 0.43 -15.27 0.84
CA GLY A 124 0.81 -14.95 -0.53
C GLY A 124 -0.36 -14.41 -1.34
N LEU A 125 -0.11 -13.41 -2.20
CA LEU A 125 -1.07 -12.87 -3.16
C LEU A 125 -0.79 -13.47 -4.54
N ARG A 126 -1.79 -14.13 -5.13
CA ARG A 126 -1.72 -14.63 -6.51
C ARG A 126 -2.47 -13.72 -7.47
N ASP A 127 -3.68 -13.36 -7.10
CA ASP A 127 -4.58 -12.58 -7.96
C ASP A 127 -5.50 -11.67 -7.14
N LEU A 128 -5.82 -10.53 -7.73
CA LEU A 128 -6.77 -9.57 -7.20
C LEU A 128 -7.64 -9.09 -8.36
N SER A 129 -8.95 -9.32 -8.28
CA SER A 129 -9.90 -8.90 -9.31
C SER A 129 -11.13 -8.25 -8.70
N PHE A 130 -11.79 -7.40 -9.47
CA PHE A 130 -13.05 -6.75 -9.09
C PHE A 130 -14.05 -6.87 -10.24
N LYS A 131 -15.23 -7.42 -9.95
CA LYS A 131 -16.31 -7.61 -10.93
C LYS A 131 -17.65 -7.58 -10.23
N ASP A 132 -18.63 -6.90 -10.83
CA ASP A 132 -20.03 -6.84 -10.36
C ASP A 132 -20.14 -6.47 -8.86
N GLY A 133 -19.34 -5.51 -8.40
CA GLY A 133 -19.31 -5.07 -7.00
C GLY A 133 -18.60 -6.03 -6.03
N VAL A 134 -17.94 -7.08 -6.54
CA VAL A 134 -17.26 -8.10 -5.74
C VAL A 134 -15.77 -8.09 -5.99
N VAL A 135 -14.99 -7.88 -4.91
CA VAL A 135 -13.55 -8.11 -4.88
C VAL A 135 -13.31 -9.60 -4.67
N THR A 136 -12.53 -10.22 -5.55
CA THR A 136 -12.04 -11.59 -5.40
C THR A 136 -10.54 -11.56 -5.21
N ILE A 137 -10.09 -12.16 -4.11
CA ILE A 137 -8.69 -12.26 -3.72
C ILE A 137 -8.30 -13.72 -3.74
N ARG A 138 -7.28 -14.06 -4.51
CA ARG A 138 -6.71 -15.41 -4.53
C ARG A 138 -5.29 -15.35 -4.01
N GLY A 139 -4.98 -16.32 -3.17
CA GLY A 139 -3.70 -16.37 -2.49
C GLY A 139 -3.40 -17.75 -1.97
N THR A 140 -2.44 -17.81 -1.06
CA THR A 140 -2.09 -19.04 -0.36
C THR A 140 -2.05 -18.85 1.15
N THR A 141 -2.42 -19.89 1.87
CA THR A 141 -2.14 -20.04 3.30
C THR A 141 -1.01 -21.03 3.52
N GLY A 142 -0.32 -20.89 4.66
CA GLY A 142 0.77 -21.79 5.08
C GLY A 142 2.17 -21.22 4.88
N ARG A 143 3.19 -21.96 5.34
CA ARG A 143 4.59 -21.51 5.31
C ARG A 143 5.34 -22.23 4.19
N ALA A 144 5.98 -21.46 3.30
CA ALA A 144 6.74 -21.99 2.18
C ALA A 144 7.77 -23.05 2.56
N ASN A 145 8.46 -22.83 3.68
CA ASN A 145 9.52 -23.70 4.18
C ASN A 145 9.03 -25.10 4.61
N PHE A 146 7.73 -25.32 4.76
CA PHE A 146 7.15 -26.59 5.21
C PHE A 146 6.29 -27.29 4.15
N GLY A 147 6.21 -26.75 2.91
CA GLY A 147 5.48 -27.38 1.82
C GLY A 147 3.94 -27.38 1.97
N THR A 148 3.39 -26.67 2.96
CA THR A 148 1.94 -26.65 3.25
C THR A 148 1.21 -25.52 2.50
N PHE A 149 1.45 -25.38 1.20
CA PHE A 149 0.75 -24.37 0.41
C PHE A 149 -0.67 -24.85 0.09
N GLN A 150 -1.67 -24.15 0.62
CA GLN A 150 -3.06 -24.33 0.18
C GLN A 150 -3.51 -23.06 -0.53
N GLU A 151 -4.03 -23.21 -1.74
CA GLU A 151 -4.70 -22.11 -2.42
C GLU A 151 -6.01 -21.78 -1.72
N VAL A 152 -6.21 -20.49 -1.50
CA VAL A 152 -7.43 -19.95 -0.89
C VAL A 152 -7.97 -18.82 -1.74
N THR A 153 -9.29 -18.71 -1.76
CA THR A 153 -10.01 -17.60 -2.39
C THR A 153 -10.90 -16.95 -1.35
N ALA A 154 -10.83 -15.62 -1.24
CA ALA A 154 -11.73 -14.83 -0.42
C ALA A 154 -12.47 -13.84 -1.31
N ARG A 155 -13.76 -13.63 -1.01
CA ARG A 155 -14.64 -12.74 -1.79
C ARG A 155 -15.27 -11.71 -0.86
N TYR A 156 -15.33 -10.47 -1.31
CA TYR A 156 -15.89 -9.37 -0.54
C TYR A 156 -16.78 -8.51 -1.42
N ARG A 157 -17.97 -8.18 -0.94
CA ARG A 157 -18.80 -7.13 -1.53
C ARG A 157 -18.20 -5.77 -1.18
N TRP A 158 -18.02 -4.92 -2.18
CA TRP A 158 -17.66 -3.52 -2.03
C TRP A 158 -18.91 -2.67 -1.78
N ASN A 159 -18.95 -1.98 -0.65
CA ASN A 159 -20.10 -1.17 -0.22
C ASN A 159 -19.94 0.33 -0.51
N GLY A 160 -18.87 0.75 -1.20
CA GLY A 160 -18.60 2.15 -1.54
C GLY A 160 -17.69 2.89 -0.55
N MET A 161 -17.32 4.13 -0.91
CA MET A 161 -16.62 5.06 -0.03
C MET A 161 -17.49 5.57 1.12
N TRP A 162 -16.89 6.27 2.10
CA TRP A 162 -17.57 6.80 3.27
C TRP A 162 -18.83 7.60 2.91
N THR A 163 -19.99 7.03 3.21
CA THR A 163 -21.29 7.72 3.10
C THR A 163 -21.73 8.36 4.42
N GLY A 164 -20.86 8.39 5.45
CA GLY A 164 -21.21 8.87 6.79
C GLY A 164 -22.16 7.89 7.48
N GLY A 165 -21.65 7.01 8.33
CA GLY A 165 -22.51 6.03 9.03
C GLY A 165 -21.84 4.80 9.61
N GLY A 166 -20.50 4.70 9.57
CA GLY A 166 -19.76 3.59 10.20
C GLY A 166 -19.97 2.21 9.56
N GLN A 167 -20.65 2.12 8.41
CA GLN A 167 -20.87 0.85 7.70
C GLN A 167 -19.53 0.26 7.19
N PRO A 168 -19.35 -1.07 7.25
CA PRO A 168 -18.14 -1.72 6.77
C PRO A 168 -18.03 -1.58 5.24
N ARG A 169 -16.87 -1.13 4.76
CA ARG A 169 -16.62 -0.94 3.31
C ARG A 169 -16.58 -2.26 2.54
N PHE A 170 -16.22 -3.34 3.23
CA PHE A 170 -16.15 -4.68 2.70
C PHE A 170 -16.98 -5.62 3.56
N GLU A 171 -17.87 -6.37 2.93
CA GLU A 171 -18.64 -7.45 3.56
C GLU A 171 -18.13 -8.78 2.99
N ARG A 172 -17.70 -9.70 3.85
CA ARG A 172 -17.23 -11.01 3.41
C ARG A 172 -18.38 -11.81 2.82
N LEU A 173 -18.16 -12.37 1.63
CA LEU A 173 -19.09 -13.27 0.98
C LEU A 173 -18.69 -14.73 1.28
N PRO A 174 -19.66 -15.67 1.20
CA PRO A 174 -19.39 -17.11 1.26
C PRO A 174 -18.44 -17.58 0.14
#